data_AF-A0A918UFD1-F1
#
_entry.id   AF-A0A918UFD1-F1
#
_cell.length_a   1.000
_cell.length_b   1.000
_cell.length_c   1.000
_cell.angle_alpha   90.00
_cell.angle_beta   90.00
_cell.angle_gamma   90.00
#
_symmetry.space_group_name_H-M   'P 1'
#
loop_
_entity.id
_entity.type
_entity.pdbx_description
1 polymer ?
#
loop_
_entity_poly.entity_id
_entity_poly.type
_entity_poly.pdbx_seq_one_letter_code
_entity_poly.pdbx_strand_id
1 'polypeptide(L)'
;MVDDSSWGLGQATARATGASQEYWFSLRLRVDAPAQLWQAAALRCLSQTDLDQQEVEDMIGPIEDPSIADCLMILALPERIPGCTRLDTTLQPGGLAELPVPGARELDDALDEG
;
A
#
# COMPACT_ATOMS: atom_id res chain seq x y z
N MET A 1 33.51 -17.99 36.96
CA MET A 1 33.69 -17.10 35.80
C MET A 1 32.31 -16.57 35.43
N VAL A 2 32.19 -15.25 35.48
CA VAL A 2 31.09 -14.45 34.93
C VAL A 2 30.97 -14.70 33.41
N ASP A 3 29.81 -14.67 32.78
CA ASP A 3 29.06 -13.44 32.56
C ASP A 3 27.54 -13.65 32.52
N ASP A 4 26.88 -12.85 33.35
CA ASP A 4 25.48 -12.47 33.31
C ASP A 4 25.22 -11.87 31.92
N SER A 5 24.56 -12.60 31.02
CA SER A 5 24.02 -12.03 29.79
C SER A 5 22.81 -11.16 30.15
N SER A 6 23.13 -10.09 30.87
CA SER A 6 22.43 -8.84 30.95
C SER A 6 22.17 -8.42 29.51
N TRP A 7 21.02 -8.82 28.98
CA TRP A 7 20.37 -8.04 27.94
C TRP A 7 20.32 -6.65 28.52
N GLY A 8 21.20 -5.77 28.04
CA GLY A 8 21.43 -4.41 28.48
C GLY A 8 20.20 -3.52 28.25
N LEU A 9 19.06 -3.93 28.78
CA LEU A 9 17.93 -3.09 29.17
C LEU A 9 18.31 -2.35 30.46
N GLY A 10 19.56 -1.85 30.50
CA GLY A 10 20.00 -0.89 31.48
C GLY A 10 19.21 0.38 31.22
N GLN A 11 18.09 0.50 31.93
CA GLN A 11 17.51 1.73 32.44
C GLN A 11 17.73 2.97 31.56
N ALA A 12 17.44 2.85 30.27
CA ALA A 12 16.89 3.95 29.52
C ALA A 12 15.38 3.83 29.68
N THR A 13 14.89 4.15 30.88
CA THR A 13 13.67 4.95 30.94
C THR A 13 14.05 6.32 30.35
N ALA A 14 14.42 6.33 29.07
CA ALA A 14 14.27 7.50 28.25
C ALA A 14 12.79 7.75 28.37
N ARG A 15 12.46 8.68 29.27
CA ARG A 15 11.22 9.40 29.24
C ARG A 15 11.28 10.13 27.91
N ALA A 16 11.06 9.38 26.83
CA ALA A 16 10.83 9.92 25.52
C ALA A 16 9.57 10.70 25.76
N THR A 17 9.75 11.99 25.99
CA THR A 17 8.70 12.99 25.92
C THR A 17 8.18 12.84 24.51
N GLY A 18 7.22 11.93 24.36
CA GLY A 18 6.98 11.22 23.11
C GLY A 18 6.25 12.13 22.16
N ALA A 19 6.99 13.03 21.52
CA ALA A 19 6.53 13.66 20.31
C ALA A 19 6.29 12.51 19.33
N SER A 20 5.02 12.20 19.07
CA SER A 20 4.61 11.30 18.01
C SER A 20 5.19 11.83 16.71
N GLN A 21 6.18 11.15 16.17
CA GLN A 21 6.77 11.47 14.88
C GLN A 21 6.00 10.71 13.80
N GLU A 22 5.49 11.44 12.83
CA GLU A 22 4.82 10.89 11.66
C GLU A 22 5.85 10.63 10.56
N TYR A 23 5.74 9.47 9.91
CA TYR A 23 6.61 9.06 8.82
C TYR A 23 5.75 8.65 7.63
N TRP A 24 6.10 9.13 6.43
CA TRP A 24 5.44 8.76 5.17
C TRP A 24 6.35 7.84 4.35
N PHE A 25 5.78 6.74 3.86
CA PHE A 25 6.45 5.83 2.92
C PHE A 25 5.56 5.64 1.69
N SER A 26 6.15 5.47 0.52
CA SER A 26 5.41 5.26 -0.73
C SER A 26 5.89 3.98 -1.41
N LEU A 27 4.94 3.12 -1.79
CA LEU A 27 5.19 1.84 -2.44
C LEU A 27 4.52 1.85 -3.81
N ARG A 28 5.27 1.53 -4.86
CA ARG A 28 4.76 1.37 -6.22
C ARG A 28 4.94 -0.07 -6.66
N LEU A 29 3.84 -0.69 -7.09
CA LEU A 29 3.81 -2.08 -7.52
C LEU A 29 3.26 -2.18 -8.94
N ARG A 30 3.76 -3.14 -9.70
CA ARG A 30 3.17 -3.59 -10.95
C ARG A 30 2.63 -5.00 -10.70
N VAL A 31 1.43 -5.27 -11.20
CA VAL A 31 0.83 -6.60 -11.12
C VAL A 31 1.07 -7.29 -12.45
N ASP A 32 1.99 -8.25 -12.45
CA ASP A 32 2.35 -9.03 -13.63
C ASP A 32 1.52 -10.32 -13.76
N ALA A 33 1.01 -10.85 -12.64
CA ALA A 33 0.27 -12.11 -12.58
C ALA A 33 -0.95 -12.01 -11.63
N PRO A 34 -2.14 -11.62 -12.14
CA PRO A 34 -3.31 -11.38 -11.31
C PRO A 34 -3.82 -12.64 -10.58
N ALA A 35 -3.75 -13.82 -11.22
CA ALA A 35 -4.17 -15.07 -10.59
C ALA A 35 -3.30 -15.46 -9.38
N GLN A 36 -1.98 -15.23 -9.46
CA GLN A 36 -1.06 -15.49 -8.33
C GLN A 36 -1.29 -14.50 -7.19
N LEU A 37 -1.57 -13.23 -7.53
CA LEU A 37 -1.94 -12.21 -6.55
C LEU A 37 -3.21 -12.60 -5.79
N TRP A 38 -4.25 -13.04 -6.53
CA TRP A 38 -5.50 -13.50 -5.94
C TRP A 38 -5.29 -14.70 -5.01
N GLN A 39 -4.53 -15.71 -5.43
CA GLN A 39 -4.24 -16.88 -4.59
C GLN A 39 -3.53 -16.51 -3.30
N ALA A 40 -2.55 -15.62 -3.37
CA ALA A 40 -1.85 -15.14 -2.18
C ALA A 40 -2.79 -14.38 -1.23
N ALA A 41 -3.68 -13.54 -1.78
CA ALA A 41 -4.67 -12.81 -0.99
C ALA A 41 -5.67 -13.77 -0.34
N ALA A 42 -6.23 -14.71 -1.10
CA ALA A 42 -7.15 -15.73 -0.60
C ALA A 42 -6.53 -16.58 0.52
N LEU A 43 -5.30 -17.07 0.33
CA LEU A 43 -4.58 -17.82 1.36
C LEU A 43 -4.42 -17.02 2.65
N ARG A 44 -4.17 -15.72 2.54
CA ARG A 44 -4.05 -14.83 3.70
C ARG A 44 -5.40 -14.64 4.41
N CYS A 45 -6.48 -14.46 3.67
CA CYS A 45 -7.84 -14.36 4.24
C CYS A 45 -8.20 -15.62 5.02
N LEU A 46 -8.00 -16.79 4.40
CA LEU A 46 -8.31 -18.09 5.01
C LEU A 46 -7.42 -18.41 6.23
N SER A 47 -6.21 -17.84 6.29
CA SER A 47 -5.27 -18.08 7.39
C SER A 47 -5.47 -17.13 8.57
N GLN A 48 -5.96 -15.92 8.33
CA GLN A 48 -6.12 -14.88 9.36
C GLN A 48 -7.54 -14.79 9.91
N THR A 49 -8.52 -15.27 9.14
CA THR A 49 -9.93 -15.18 9.46
C THR A 49 -10.59 -16.53 9.16
N ASP A 50 -11.55 -16.97 9.98
CA ASP A 50 -12.41 -18.12 9.71
C ASP A 50 -13.44 -17.81 8.59
N LEU A 51 -12.99 -17.18 7.50
CA LEU A 51 -13.81 -16.93 6.31
C LEU A 51 -13.86 -18.19 5.47
N ASP A 52 -15.01 -18.43 4.84
CA ASP A 52 -15.12 -19.46 3.81
C ASP A 52 -14.73 -18.92 2.42
N GLN A 53 -14.60 -19.84 1.46
CA GLN A 53 -14.18 -19.49 0.10
C GLN A 53 -15.15 -18.51 -0.59
N GLN A 54 -16.45 -18.62 -0.33
CA GLN A 54 -17.44 -17.74 -0.94
C GLN A 54 -17.27 -16.32 -0.42
N GLU A 55 -17.03 -16.15 0.89
CA GLU A 55 -16.78 -14.84 1.49
C GLU A 55 -15.47 -14.20 0.98
N VAL A 56 -14.45 -15.02 0.72
CA VAL A 56 -13.21 -14.53 0.08
C VAL A 56 -13.51 -14.02 -1.34
N GLU A 57 -14.25 -14.77 -2.14
CA GLU A 57 -14.64 -14.37 -3.49
C GLU A 57 -15.52 -13.11 -3.51
N ASP A 58 -16.38 -12.91 -2.52
CA ASP A 58 -17.16 -11.68 -2.34
C ASP A 58 -16.27 -10.46 -2.03
N MET A 59 -15.15 -10.68 -1.33
CA MET A 59 -14.26 -9.61 -0.89
C MET A 59 -13.20 -9.22 -1.94
N ILE A 60 -12.59 -10.19 -2.61
CA ILE A 60 -11.50 -9.95 -3.58
C ILE A 60 -11.88 -10.29 -5.03
N GLY A 61 -13.16 -10.54 -5.30
CA GLY A 61 -13.66 -11.00 -6.59
C GLY A 61 -13.36 -12.49 -6.85
N PRO A 62 -13.98 -13.08 -7.87
CA PRO A 62 -13.70 -14.45 -8.29
C PRO A 62 -12.30 -14.57 -8.91
N ILE A 63 -11.73 -15.78 -8.94
CA ILE A 63 -10.39 -16.01 -9.52
C ILE A 63 -10.31 -15.69 -11.02
N GLU A 64 -11.44 -15.79 -11.74
CA GLU A 64 -11.54 -15.49 -13.18
C GLU A 64 -11.49 -13.97 -13.46
N ASP A 65 -11.99 -13.15 -12.54
CA ASP A 65 -11.99 -11.68 -12.61
C ASP A 65 -11.64 -11.09 -11.24
N PRO A 66 -10.36 -11.18 -10.82
CA PRO A 66 -9.96 -10.82 -9.48
C PRO A 66 -9.92 -9.29 -9.30
N SER A 67 -10.45 -8.81 -8.18
CA SER A 67 -10.28 -7.41 -7.77
C SER A 67 -8.85 -7.18 -7.31
N ILE A 68 -8.04 -6.62 -8.22
CA ILE A 68 -6.62 -6.34 -7.96
C ILE A 68 -6.43 -5.35 -6.82
N ALA A 69 -7.32 -4.36 -6.70
CA ALA A 69 -7.26 -3.36 -5.66
C ALA A 69 -7.42 -4.00 -4.27
N ASP A 70 -8.43 -4.86 -4.10
CA ASP A 70 -8.70 -5.54 -2.84
C ASP A 70 -7.60 -6.56 -2.51
N CYS A 71 -7.13 -7.32 -3.50
CA CYS A 71 -6.00 -8.23 -3.33
C CYS A 71 -4.75 -7.49 -2.81
N LEU A 72 -4.45 -6.32 -3.37
CA LEU A 72 -3.32 -5.50 -2.92
C LEU A 72 -3.54 -4.91 -1.53
N MET A 73 -4.75 -4.50 -1.18
CA MET A 73 -5.06 -4.04 0.18
C MET A 73 -4.83 -5.14 1.23
N ILE A 74 -5.10 -6.40 0.89
CA ILE A 74 -4.89 -7.52 1.81
C ILE A 74 -3.40 -7.84 1.95
N LEU A 75 -2.64 -7.76 0.86
CA LEU A 75 -1.25 -8.21 0.83
C LEU A 75 -0.22 -7.13 1.12
N ALA A 76 -0.39 -5.94 0.54
CA ALA A 76 0.60 -4.86 0.55
C ALA A 76 0.49 -3.96 1.78
N LEU A 77 -0.60 -4.06 2.56
CA LEU A 77 -0.69 -3.34 3.82
C LEU A 77 0.21 -4.02 4.86
N PRO A 78 1.15 -3.28 5.48
CA PRO A 78 1.99 -3.83 6.52
C PRO A 78 1.12 -4.30 7.69
N GLU A 79 1.32 -5.53 8.13
CA GLU A 79 0.76 -6.01 9.39
C GLU A 79 1.29 -5.14 10.54
N ARG A 80 0.46 -4.94 11.57
CA ARG A 80 0.70 -3.97 12.66
C ARG A 80 2.17 -3.91 13.06
N ILE A 81 2.84 -2.82 12.70
CA ILE A 81 4.23 -2.58 13.11
C ILE A 81 4.20 -2.28 14.62
N PRO A 82 4.87 -3.09 15.48
CA PRO A 82 4.84 -2.87 16.92
C PRO A 82 5.28 -1.45 17.30
N GLY A 83 4.48 -0.77 18.11
CA GLY A 83 4.73 0.62 18.51
C GLY A 83 4.29 1.67 17.47
N CYS A 84 3.75 1.26 16.32
CA CYS A 84 3.18 2.17 15.32
C CYS A 84 1.65 2.04 15.27
N THR A 85 0.99 3.19 15.18
CA THR A 85 -0.43 3.27 14.83
C THR A 85 -0.53 3.60 13.35
N ARG A 86 -1.27 2.80 12.59
CA ARG A 86 -1.56 3.08 11.18
C ARG A 86 -2.53 4.27 11.11
N LEU A 87 -2.10 5.37 10.49
CA LEU A 87 -2.89 6.61 10.41
C LEU A 87 -3.77 6.65 9.16
N ASP A 88 -3.22 6.36 7.98
CA ASP A 88 -3.95 6.35 6.71
C ASP A 88 -3.36 5.32 5.75
N THR A 89 -4.20 4.76 4.88
CA THR A 89 -3.79 3.89 3.77
C THR A 89 -4.66 4.14 2.56
N THR A 90 -4.05 4.60 1.48
CA THR A 90 -4.72 4.83 0.19
C THR A 90 -4.03 4.03 -0.91
N LEU A 91 -4.83 3.33 -1.71
CA LEU A 91 -4.37 2.67 -2.94
C LEU A 91 -4.97 3.45 -4.11
N GLN A 92 -4.11 3.97 -4.98
CA GLN A 92 -4.53 4.64 -6.20
C GLN A 92 -4.11 3.79 -7.40
N PRO A 93 -5.00 3.56 -8.38
CA PRO A 93 -4.57 2.95 -9.63
C PRO A 93 -3.48 3.83 -10.23
N GLY A 94 -2.40 3.19 -10.67
CA GLY A 94 -1.28 3.88 -11.31
C GLY A 94 -1.73 4.43 -12.66
N GLY A 95 -2.32 5.62 -12.66
CA GLY A 95 -2.43 6.42 -13.86
C GLY A 95 -1.02 6.68 -14.37
N LEU A 96 -0.75 6.31 -15.63
CA LEU A 96 0.23 7.03 -16.41
C LEU A 96 -0.32 8.46 -16.43
N ALA A 97 0.11 9.30 -15.50
CA ALA A 97 -0.24 10.71 -15.54
C ALA A 97 0.07 11.16 -16.96
N GLU A 98 -0.97 11.48 -17.73
CA GLU A 98 -0.82 12.15 -19.01
C GLU A 98 0.10 13.33 -18.72
N LEU A 99 1.32 13.26 -19.24
CA LEU A 99 2.22 14.39 -19.20
C LEU A 99 1.44 15.56 -19.81
N PRO A 100 1.28 16.70 -19.13
CA PRO A 100 0.62 17.85 -19.73
C PRO A 100 1.45 18.22 -20.97
N VAL A 101 0.89 18.03 -22.17
CA VAL A 101 1.55 18.39 -23.42
C VAL A 101 1.56 19.93 -23.46
N PRO A 102 2.68 20.61 -23.25
CA PRO A 102 2.72 22.06 -23.35
C PRO A 102 2.93 22.40 -24.81
N GLY A 103 1.86 22.72 -25.55
CA GLY A 103 2.06 23.05 -26.97
C GLY A 103 0.87 23.36 -27.86
N ALA A 104 -0.38 23.39 -27.40
CA ALA A 104 -1.48 23.94 -28.20
C ALA A 104 -1.59 25.45 -27.96
N ARG A 105 -0.59 26.24 -28.39
CA ARG A 105 -0.82 27.67 -28.63
C ARG A 105 -1.36 27.76 -30.05
N GLU A 106 -2.68 27.90 -30.15
CA GLU A 106 -3.39 28.22 -31.38
C GLU A 106 -2.69 29.44 -32.02
N LEU A 107 -1.98 29.16 -33.10
CA LEU A 107 -1.54 30.14 -34.07
C LEU A 107 -2.79 30.50 -34.89
N ASP A 108 -3.76 31.17 -34.27
CA ASP A 108 -4.81 31.84 -35.03
C ASP A 108 -4.21 33.12 -35.59
N ASP A 109 -3.84 32.94 -36.83
CA ASP A 109 -3.13 33.78 -37.77
C ASP A 109 -3.76 35.18 -37.86
N ALA A 110 -2.94 36.17 -37.53
CA ALA A 110 -3.21 37.58 -37.76
C ALA A 110 -3.11 37.90 -39.26
N LEU A 111 -4.18 37.66 -40.01
CA LEU A 111 -4.36 38.18 -41.37
C LEU A 111 -5.80 38.66 -41.59
N ASP A 112 -6.11 39.86 -41.11
CA ASP A 112 -7.12 40.75 -41.73
C ASP A 112 -6.70 42.21 -41.51
N GLU A 113 -5.67 42.64 -42.23
CA GLU A 113 -5.42 44.06 -42.54
C GLU A 113 -5.35 44.17 -44.08
N GLY A 114 -6.36 44.80 -44.70
CA GLY A 114 -6.34 45.17 -46.13
C GLY A 114 -7.71 45.27 -46.80
#